data_AF-F0GG43-F1
#
_entry.id   AF-F0GG43-F1
#
_cell.length_a   1.000
_cell.length_b   1.000
_cell.length_c   1.000
_cell.angle_alpha   90.00
_cell.angle_beta   90.00
_cell.angle_gamma   90.00
#
_symmetry.space_group_name_H-M   'P 1'
#
loop_
_entity.id
_entity.type
_entity.pdbx_description
1 polymer ?
#
loop_
_entity_poly.entity_id
_entity_poly.type
_entity_poly.pdbx_seq_one_letter_code
_entity_poly.pdbx_strand_id
1 'polypeptide(L)'
;MLALLIHLDGSGAVTFLVTLPAMMPLYTRLGMDRRILACVASMAAGVNFLPWVGPMLRASAALHIPGSAIFMPMIPVQLVGLAFVFGTAWVLGVREAKRLGLDRAGAASMAVAPRELSDAERALRRPDRFAVNLVLTLVVLVTLVSGIVDPMVMFMLGTVAALVINYPDVQAQRERIDAHAKAALMMASVLLAAG
;
A
#
# COMPACT_ATOMS: atom_id res chain seq x y z
N MET A 1 -2.96 -4.19 -8.36
CA MET A 1 -3.00 -4.86 -7.04
C MET A 1 -1.84 -4.46 -6.14
N LEU A 2 -0.58 -4.67 -6.54
CA LEU A 2 0.58 -4.30 -5.70
C LEU A 2 0.54 -2.84 -5.20
N ALA A 3 0.26 -1.89 -6.12
CA ALA A 3 0.10 -0.48 -5.76
C ALA A 3 -0.99 -0.25 -4.70
N LEU A 4 -2.16 -0.91 -4.81
CA LEU A 4 -3.26 -0.76 -3.86
C LEU A 4 -2.90 -1.28 -2.47
N LEU A 5 -2.17 -2.39 -2.39
CA LEU A 5 -1.72 -2.97 -1.12
C LEU A 5 -0.70 -2.06 -0.43
N ILE A 6 0.24 -1.50 -1.19
CA ILE A 6 1.24 -0.57 -0.64
C ILE A 6 0.57 0.74 -0.24
N HIS A 7 -0.39 1.22 -1.03
CA HIS A 7 -1.07 2.49 -0.81
C HIS A 7 -2.10 2.46 0.33
N LEU A 8 -2.23 1.35 1.07
CA LEU A 8 -3.10 1.30 2.25
C LEU A 8 -2.76 2.39 3.29
N ASP A 9 -1.51 2.86 3.32
CA ASP A 9 -1.04 3.95 4.16
C ASP A 9 -1.42 5.35 3.64
N GLY A 10 -1.97 5.46 2.43
CA GLY A 10 -2.31 6.72 1.78
C GLY A 10 -1.11 7.52 1.27
N SER A 11 0.10 6.94 1.27
CA SER A 11 1.31 7.63 0.82
C SER A 11 1.56 7.37 -0.66
N GLY A 12 1.28 8.38 -1.50
CA GLY A 12 1.59 8.31 -2.93
C GLY A 12 3.08 8.09 -3.19
N ALA A 13 3.96 8.79 -2.45
CA ALA A 13 5.41 8.66 -2.59
C ALA A 13 5.89 7.23 -2.31
N VAL A 14 5.48 6.63 -1.18
CA VAL A 14 5.85 5.24 -0.84
C VAL A 14 5.30 4.27 -1.88
N THR A 15 4.08 4.50 -2.36
CA THR A 15 3.45 3.68 -3.40
C THR A 15 4.28 3.64 -4.67
N PHE A 16 4.72 4.79 -5.19
CA PHE A 16 5.57 4.82 -6.38
C PHE A 16 6.98 4.28 -6.10
N LEU A 17 7.59 4.65 -4.97
CA LEU A 17 8.95 4.24 -4.60
C LEU A 17 9.07 2.72 -4.39
N VAL A 18 8.00 2.05 -3.97
CA VAL A 18 8.02 0.60 -3.78
C VAL A 18 7.48 -0.13 -5.02
N THR A 19 6.36 0.33 -5.59
CA THR A 19 5.72 -0.35 -6.73
C THR A 19 6.55 -0.26 -7.99
N LEU A 20 7.08 0.93 -8.32
CA LEU A 20 7.79 1.11 -9.59
C LEU A 20 9.05 0.25 -9.64
N PRO A 21 9.99 0.30 -8.68
CA PRO A 21 11.19 -0.53 -8.73
C PRO A 21 10.90 -2.03 -8.65
N ALA A 22 9.84 -2.43 -7.94
CA ALA A 22 9.43 -3.83 -7.89
C ALA A 22 8.94 -4.35 -9.26
N MET A 23 8.21 -3.53 -10.01
CA MET A 23 7.62 -3.93 -11.29
C MET A 23 8.46 -3.55 -12.52
N MET A 24 9.39 -2.59 -12.39
CA MET A 24 10.25 -2.11 -13.48
C MET A 24 11.02 -3.21 -14.21
N PRO A 25 11.63 -4.21 -13.52
CA PRO A 25 12.36 -5.28 -14.18
C PRO A 25 11.46 -6.13 -15.08
N LEU A 26 10.22 -6.39 -14.63
CA LEU A 26 9.22 -7.13 -15.41
C LEU A 26 8.84 -6.36 -16.67
N TYR A 27 8.48 -5.07 -16.53
CA TYR A 27 8.12 -4.23 -17.67
C TYR A 27 9.27 -4.10 -18.68
N THR A 28 10.50 -3.95 -18.20
CA THR A 28 11.67 -3.81 -19.07
C THR A 28 11.98 -5.11 -19.82
N ARG A 29 11.89 -6.27 -19.16
CA ARG A 29 12.14 -7.57 -19.81
C ARG A 29 11.08 -7.89 -20.85
N LEU A 30 9.81 -7.61 -20.56
CA LEU A 30 8.71 -7.85 -21.48
C LEU A 30 8.65 -6.82 -22.62
N GLY A 31 9.44 -5.74 -22.57
CA GLY A 31 9.33 -4.64 -23.54
C GLY A 31 8.01 -3.86 -23.40
N MET A 32 7.37 -3.93 -22.24
CA MET A 32 6.14 -3.18 -21.93
C MET A 32 6.45 -1.71 -21.66
N ASP A 33 5.52 -0.85 -22.06
CA ASP A 33 5.59 0.58 -21.85
C ASP A 33 5.48 0.94 -20.35
N ARG A 34 6.54 1.57 -19.84
CA ARG A 34 6.65 2.03 -18.44
C ARG A 34 5.60 3.09 -18.08
N ARG A 35 5.05 3.80 -19.07
CA ARG A 35 3.96 4.76 -18.87
C ARG A 35 2.70 4.07 -18.37
N ILE A 36 2.44 2.83 -18.80
CA ILE A 36 1.30 2.03 -18.32
C ILE A 36 1.48 1.70 -16.83
N LEU A 37 2.70 1.34 -16.41
CA LEU A 37 3.01 1.09 -15.00
C LEU A 37 2.74 2.34 -14.14
N ALA A 38 3.25 3.50 -14.56
CA ALA A 38 3.01 4.76 -13.86
C ALA A 38 1.53 5.12 -13.83
N CYS A 39 0.82 4.99 -14.96
CA CYS A 39 -0.62 5.27 -15.06
C CYS A 39 -1.44 4.39 -14.11
N VAL A 40 -1.22 3.08 -14.12
CA VAL A 40 -1.95 2.15 -13.24
C VAL A 40 -1.63 2.39 -11.77
N ALA A 41 -0.37 2.70 -11.43
CA ALA A 41 0.00 3.08 -10.07
C ALA A 41 -0.68 4.39 -9.62
N SER A 42 -0.75 5.41 -10.47
CA SER A 42 -1.47 6.66 -10.19
C SER A 42 -2.96 6.45 -10.01
N MET A 43 -3.60 5.64 -10.88
CA MET A 43 -5.02 5.32 -10.75
C MET A 43 -5.32 4.56 -9.46
N ALA A 44 -4.45 3.60 -9.07
CA ALA A 44 -4.56 2.90 -7.80
C ALA A 44 -4.43 3.83 -6.59
N ALA A 45 -3.52 4.81 -6.64
CA ALA A 45 -3.39 5.80 -5.58
C ALA A 45 -4.62 6.73 -5.51
N GLY A 46 -5.23 7.07 -6.65
CA GLY A 46 -6.35 8.00 -6.71
C GLY A 46 -7.68 7.49 -6.15
N VAL A 47 -7.87 6.17 -6.02
CA VAL A 47 -9.14 5.57 -5.54
C VAL A 47 -9.16 5.27 -4.05
N ASN A 48 -8.20 5.82 -3.30
CA ASN A 48 -8.05 5.52 -1.89
C ASN A 48 -8.75 6.55 -0.99
N PHE A 49 -9.89 6.14 -0.44
CA PHE A 49 -10.70 6.95 0.47
C PHE A 49 -10.74 6.37 1.89
N LEU A 50 -9.75 5.57 2.28
CA LEU A 50 -9.70 4.98 3.62
C LEU A 50 -9.74 6.06 4.72
N PRO A 51 -10.39 5.81 5.87
CA PRO A 51 -10.71 6.87 6.82
C PRO A 51 -9.47 7.53 7.48
N TRP A 52 -8.29 6.93 7.37
CA TRP A 52 -7.02 7.45 7.88
C TRP A 52 -6.15 8.14 6.82
N VAL A 53 -6.58 8.22 5.56
CA VAL A 53 -5.76 8.83 4.51
C VAL A 53 -5.88 10.35 4.52
N GLY A 54 -4.85 11.05 4.04
CA GLY A 54 -4.75 12.51 4.10
C GLY A 54 -6.01 13.28 3.64
N PRO A 55 -6.63 12.96 2.49
CA PRO A 55 -7.87 13.61 2.06
C PRO A 55 -9.03 13.43 3.05
N MET A 56 -9.18 12.24 3.63
CA MET A 56 -10.25 11.92 4.57
C MET A 56 -10.02 12.58 5.93
N LEU A 57 -8.76 12.60 6.41
CA LEU A 57 -8.40 13.31 7.64
C LEU A 57 -8.70 14.80 7.54
N ARG A 58 -8.37 15.43 6.41
CA ARG A 58 -8.68 16.85 6.17
C ARG A 58 -10.18 17.10 6.08
N ALA A 59 -10.93 16.24 5.38
CA ALA A 59 -12.39 16.34 5.33
C ALA A 59 -13.03 16.18 6.72
N SER A 60 -12.52 15.24 7.51
CA SER A 60 -12.94 15.00 8.91
C SER A 60 -12.69 16.22 9.80
N ALA A 61 -11.49 16.83 9.70
CA ALA A 61 -11.14 18.03 10.45
C ALA A 61 -12.04 19.23 10.08
N ALA A 62 -12.31 19.45 8.79
CA ALA A 62 -13.16 20.54 8.33
C ALA A 62 -14.64 20.35 8.74
N LEU A 63 -15.16 19.13 8.63
CA LEU A 63 -16.57 18.82 8.89
C LEU A 63 -16.86 18.51 10.36
N HIS A 64 -15.85 18.41 11.22
CA HIS A 64 -15.97 18.05 12.64
C HIS A 64 -16.73 16.74 12.87
N ILE A 65 -16.61 15.79 11.93
CA ILE A 65 -17.21 14.46 12.02
C ILE A 65 -16.12 13.39 11.86
N PRO A 66 -16.24 12.24 12.53
CA PRO A 66 -15.23 11.19 12.46
C PRO A 66 -15.05 10.67 11.02
N GLY A 67 -13.80 10.42 10.60
CA GLY A 67 -13.49 9.99 9.23
C GLY A 67 -14.20 8.69 8.81
N SER A 68 -14.48 7.78 9.75
CA SER A 68 -15.24 6.56 9.51
C SER A 68 -16.69 6.83 9.07
N ALA A 69 -17.33 7.87 9.62
CA ALA A 69 -18.68 8.28 9.24
C ALA A 69 -18.73 8.89 7.83
N ILE A 70 -17.64 9.56 7.39
CA ILE A 70 -17.49 10.03 6.01
C ILE A 70 -17.22 8.84 5.06
N PHE A 71 -16.45 7.86 5.52
CA PHE A 71 -16.02 6.72 4.71
C PHE A 71 -17.15 5.73 4.41
N MET A 72 -17.98 5.37 5.38
CA MET A 72 -19.05 4.38 5.20
C MET A 72 -19.94 4.62 3.96
N PRO A 73 -20.48 5.83 3.72
CA PRO A 73 -21.27 6.10 2.51
C PRO A 73 -20.41 6.14 1.23
N MET A 74 -19.09 6.28 1.33
CA MET A 74 -18.16 6.26 0.20
C MET A 74 -17.74 4.85 -0.23
N ILE A 75 -18.05 3.81 0.55
CA ILE A 75 -17.71 2.41 0.21
C ILE A 75 -18.19 2.04 -1.20
N PRO A 76 -19.44 2.30 -1.62
CA PRO A 76 -19.88 1.99 -2.98
C PRO A 76 -19.07 2.72 -4.05
N VAL A 77 -18.73 4.00 -3.83
CA VAL A 77 -17.91 4.80 -4.76
C VAL A 77 -16.51 4.23 -4.86
N GLN A 78 -15.91 3.82 -3.74
CA GLN A 78 -14.60 3.18 -3.73
C GLN A 78 -14.61 1.84 -4.47
N LEU A 79 -15.67 1.04 -4.34
CA LEU A 79 -15.82 -0.21 -5.10
C LEU A 79 -15.94 0.04 -6.61
N VAL A 80 -16.69 1.06 -7.02
CA VAL A 80 -16.79 1.48 -8.43
C VAL A 80 -15.43 1.95 -8.96
N GLY A 81 -14.73 2.80 -8.21
CA GLY A 81 -13.38 3.24 -8.55
C GLY A 81 -12.41 2.07 -8.67
N LEU A 82 -12.45 1.12 -7.72
CA LEU A 82 -11.63 -0.07 -7.74
C LEU A 82 -11.91 -0.95 -8.97
N ALA A 83 -13.19 -1.17 -9.28
CA ALA A 83 -13.61 -1.90 -10.47
C ALA A 83 -13.11 -1.22 -11.76
N PHE A 84 -13.19 0.12 -11.83
CA PHE A 84 -12.65 0.89 -12.94
C PHE A 84 -11.12 0.75 -13.05
N VAL A 85 -10.38 0.84 -11.95
CA VAL A 85 -8.92 0.67 -11.93
C VAL A 85 -8.53 -0.73 -12.40
N PHE A 86 -9.20 -1.78 -11.92
CA PHE A 86 -8.92 -3.14 -12.36
C PHE A 86 -9.29 -3.34 -13.83
N GLY A 87 -10.44 -2.83 -14.27
CA GLY A 87 -10.89 -2.91 -15.66
C GLY A 87 -9.94 -2.20 -16.62
N THR A 88 -9.53 -0.98 -16.30
CA THR A 88 -8.57 -0.20 -17.11
C THR A 88 -7.18 -0.85 -17.13
N ALA A 89 -6.67 -1.29 -15.98
CA ALA A 89 -5.40 -2.01 -15.90
C ALA A 89 -5.42 -3.30 -16.73
N TRP A 90 -6.54 -4.04 -16.70
CA TRP A 90 -6.73 -5.22 -17.53
C TRP A 90 -6.72 -4.90 -19.02
N VAL A 91 -7.51 -3.90 -19.45
CA VAL A 91 -7.57 -3.50 -20.87
C VAL A 91 -6.20 -3.03 -21.38
N LEU A 92 -5.49 -2.22 -20.60
CA LEU A 92 -4.15 -1.76 -20.96
C LEU A 92 -3.15 -2.94 -21.01
N GLY A 93 -3.22 -3.86 -20.06
CA GLY A 93 -2.38 -5.05 -20.02
C GLY A 93 -2.62 -5.99 -21.22
N VAL A 94 -3.87 -6.24 -21.59
CA VAL A 94 -4.23 -7.07 -22.75
C VAL A 94 -3.81 -6.41 -24.06
N ARG A 95 -4.01 -5.09 -24.21
CA ARG A 95 -3.54 -4.33 -25.38
C ARG A 95 -2.03 -4.42 -25.53
N GLU A 96 -1.31 -4.31 -24.43
CA GLU A 96 0.14 -4.38 -24.44
C GLU A 96 0.66 -5.79 -24.71
N ALA A 97 0.03 -6.81 -24.14
CA ALA A 97 0.32 -8.20 -24.47
C ALA A 97 0.09 -8.48 -25.96
N LYS A 98 -1.01 -7.97 -26.54
CA LYS A 98 -1.30 -8.11 -27.98
C LYS A 98 -0.30 -7.35 -28.85
N ARG A 99 0.10 -6.13 -28.48
CA ARG A 99 1.12 -5.34 -29.19
C ARG A 99 2.45 -6.09 -29.27
N LEU A 100 2.80 -6.79 -28.19
CA LEU A 100 4.05 -7.51 -28.04
C LEU A 100 4.00 -8.96 -28.55
N GLY A 101 2.83 -9.45 -28.96
CA GLY A 101 2.65 -10.85 -29.36
C GLY A 101 2.93 -11.84 -28.21
N LEU A 102 2.78 -11.41 -26.96
CA LEU A 102 2.97 -12.26 -25.77
C LEU A 102 1.84 -13.28 -25.70
N ASP A 103 2.14 -14.51 -26.11
CA ASP A 103 1.31 -15.67 -25.84
C ASP A 103 1.53 -16.18 -24.40
N ARG A 104 0.54 -16.92 -23.86
CA ARG A 104 0.62 -17.46 -22.49
C ARG A 104 1.86 -18.33 -22.28
N ALA A 105 2.41 -18.92 -23.35
CA ALA A 105 3.63 -19.71 -23.33
C ALA A 105 4.91 -18.85 -23.22
N GLY A 106 5.02 -17.75 -23.98
CA GLY A 106 6.16 -16.83 -23.91
C GLY A 106 6.25 -16.08 -22.57
N ALA A 107 5.12 -15.69 -21.98
CA ALA A 107 5.09 -15.05 -20.67
C ALA A 107 5.49 -15.98 -19.52
N ALA A 108 5.17 -17.28 -19.61
CA ALA A 108 5.53 -18.28 -18.59
C ALA A 108 7.01 -18.68 -18.63
N SER A 109 7.65 -18.60 -19.81
CA SER A 109 9.09 -18.88 -19.99
C SER A 109 10.00 -17.79 -19.38
N MET A 110 9.45 -16.61 -19.09
CA MET A 110 10.22 -15.48 -18.56
C MET A 110 10.18 -15.45 -17.05
N ALA A 111 10.86 -16.43 -16.42
CA ALA A 111 11.07 -16.42 -14.98
C ALA A 111 11.75 -15.11 -14.56
N VAL A 112 11.06 -14.31 -13.73
CA VAL A 112 11.66 -13.16 -13.07
C VAL A 112 12.72 -13.72 -12.12
N ALA A 113 13.99 -13.46 -12.42
CA ALA A 113 15.08 -13.79 -11.50
C ALA A 113 14.73 -13.15 -10.14
N PRO A 114 14.71 -13.93 -9.04
CA PRO A 114 14.41 -13.39 -7.73
C PRO A 114 15.33 -12.21 -7.45
N ARG A 115 14.79 -11.08 -6.98
CA ARG A 115 15.62 -9.98 -6.51
C ARG A 115 16.53 -10.52 -5.42
N GLU A 116 17.84 -10.46 -5.63
CA GLU A 116 18.78 -10.79 -4.57
C GLU A 116 18.60 -9.78 -3.43
N LEU A 117 18.31 -10.31 -2.26
CA LEU A 117 18.12 -9.54 -1.05
C LEU A 117 19.45 -9.48 -0.33
N SER A 118 19.82 -8.28 0.13
CA SER A 118 20.89 -8.12 1.11
C SER A 118 20.56 -8.85 2.41
N ASP A 119 21.58 -9.19 3.21
CA ASP A 119 21.38 -9.88 4.49
C ASP A 119 20.49 -9.09 5.44
N ALA A 120 20.59 -7.76 5.42
CA ALA A 120 19.70 -6.86 6.16
C ALA A 120 18.23 -6.99 5.70
N GLU A 121 17.97 -7.08 4.40
CA GLU A 121 16.61 -7.26 3.88
C GLU A 121 16.05 -8.65 4.20
N ARG A 122 16.88 -9.69 4.21
CA ARG A 122 16.47 -11.05 4.63
C ARG A 122 16.11 -11.08 6.11
N ALA A 123 16.92 -10.45 6.96
CA ALA A 123 16.65 -10.36 8.40
C ALA A 123 15.32 -9.66 8.70
N LEU A 124 14.93 -8.67 7.89
CA LEU A 124 13.65 -7.96 8.03
C LEU A 124 12.43 -8.78 7.59
N ARG A 125 12.58 -9.76 6.68
CA ARG A 125 11.45 -10.57 6.21
C ARG A 125 10.84 -11.46 7.28
N ARG A 126 11.64 -11.90 8.27
CA ARG A 126 11.23 -12.76 9.40
C ARG A 126 10.15 -13.79 9.01
N PRO A 127 10.44 -14.74 8.10
CA PRO A 127 9.43 -15.63 7.51
C PRO A 127 8.62 -16.40 8.55
N ASP A 128 9.23 -16.77 9.68
CA ASP A 128 8.57 -17.51 10.77
C ASP A 128 7.44 -16.72 11.46
N ARG A 129 7.44 -15.38 11.33
CA ARG A 129 6.43 -14.48 11.92
C ARG A 129 5.40 -14.00 10.91
N PHE A 130 5.47 -14.49 9.66
CA PHE A 130 4.58 -14.05 8.59
C PHE A 130 3.10 -14.29 8.92
N ALA A 131 2.75 -15.49 9.39
CA ALA A 131 1.36 -15.82 9.72
C ALA A 131 0.81 -14.97 10.88
N VAL A 132 1.63 -14.76 11.92
CA VAL A 132 1.27 -13.91 13.07
C VAL A 132 1.02 -12.48 12.62
N ASN A 133 1.92 -11.93 11.79
CA ASN A 133 1.76 -10.58 11.24
C ASN A 133 0.57 -10.45 10.30
N LEU A 134 0.31 -11.47 9.48
CA LEU A 134 -0.87 -11.49 8.61
C LEU A 134 -2.15 -11.43 9.44
N VAL A 135 -2.25 -12.25 10.49
CA VAL A 135 -3.41 -12.23 11.40
C VAL A 135 -3.52 -10.87 12.09
N LEU A 136 -2.43 -10.31 12.63
CA LEU A 136 -2.43 -8.99 13.26
C LEU A 136 -2.90 -7.91 12.30
N THR A 137 -2.38 -7.88 11.07
CA THR A 137 -2.79 -6.93 10.03
C THR A 137 -4.27 -7.10 9.68
N LEU A 138 -4.77 -8.32 9.50
CA LEU A 138 -6.18 -8.57 9.21
C LEU A 138 -7.09 -8.11 10.36
N VAL A 139 -6.70 -8.38 11.61
CA VAL A 139 -7.45 -7.89 12.79
C VAL A 139 -7.51 -6.37 12.80
N VAL A 140 -6.37 -5.70 12.63
CA VAL A 140 -6.32 -4.22 12.55
C VAL A 140 -7.22 -3.70 11.43
N LEU A 141 -7.10 -4.25 10.22
CA LEU A 141 -7.89 -3.80 9.07
C LEU A 141 -9.39 -4.04 9.26
N VAL A 142 -9.81 -5.20 9.77
CA VAL A 142 -11.23 -5.51 10.01
C VAL A 142 -11.81 -4.56 11.07
N THR A 143 -11.09 -4.33 12.18
CA THR A 143 -11.53 -3.39 13.21
C THR A 143 -11.64 -1.97 12.67
N LEU A 144 -10.67 -1.53 11.86
CA LEU A 144 -10.70 -0.22 11.21
C LEU A 144 -11.90 -0.05 10.27
N VAL A 145 -12.19 -1.05 9.44
CA VAL A 145 -13.33 -1.02 8.51
C VAL A 145 -14.66 -1.07 9.25
N SER A 146 -14.73 -1.76 10.39
CA SER A 146 -15.95 -1.82 11.21
C SER A 146 -16.35 -0.47 11.82
N GLY A 147 -15.40 0.46 11.96
CA GLY A 147 -15.64 1.77 12.55
C GLY A 147 -15.90 1.75 14.07
N ILE A 148 -15.71 0.60 14.73
CA ILE A 148 -15.95 0.43 16.18
C ILE A 148 -14.93 1.22 17.02
N VAL A 149 -13.69 1.31 16.53
CA VAL A 149 -12.58 1.98 17.22
C VAL A 149 -12.05 3.10 16.33
N ASP A 150 -11.69 4.23 16.94
CA ASP A 150 -11.03 5.32 16.24
C ASP A 150 -9.76 4.83 15.51
N PRO A 151 -9.55 5.18 14.23
CA PRO A 151 -8.39 4.72 13.48
C PRO A 151 -7.05 5.02 14.13
N MET A 152 -6.88 6.19 14.74
CA MET A 152 -5.63 6.58 15.40
C MET A 152 -5.31 5.64 16.56
N VAL A 153 -6.33 5.33 17.37
CA VAL A 153 -6.19 4.41 18.51
C VAL A 153 -5.84 3.00 18.01
N MET A 154 -6.54 2.51 16.98
CA MET A 154 -6.29 1.16 16.46
C MET A 154 -4.90 1.01 15.83
N PHE A 155 -4.42 2.03 15.10
CA PHE A 155 -3.05 2.02 14.57
C PHE A 155 -1.99 2.09 15.67
N MET A 156 -2.23 2.86 16.74
CA MET A 156 -1.31 2.93 17.88
C MET A 156 -1.19 1.57 18.57
N LEU A 157 -2.32 0.93 18.90
CA LEU A 157 -2.36 -0.39 19.51
C LEU A 157 -1.75 -1.46 18.58
N GLY A 158 -2.09 -1.43 17.30
CA GLY A 158 -1.53 -2.33 16.28
C GLY A 158 -0.02 -2.19 16.15
N THR A 159 0.51 -0.97 16.19
CA THR A 159 1.95 -0.70 16.12
C THR A 159 2.67 -1.21 17.37
N VAL A 160 2.12 -0.96 18.56
CA VAL A 160 2.68 -1.47 19.82
C VAL A 160 2.70 -3.00 19.80
N ALA A 161 1.59 -3.64 19.45
CA ALA A 161 1.53 -5.10 19.33
C ALA A 161 2.53 -5.63 18.30
N ALA A 162 2.63 -5.00 17.13
CA ALA A 162 3.58 -5.39 16.10
C ALA A 162 5.03 -5.26 16.58
N LEU A 163 5.38 -4.19 17.28
CA LEU A 163 6.73 -3.99 17.82
C LEU A 163 7.06 -5.02 18.89
N VAL A 164 6.17 -5.25 19.86
CA VAL A 164 6.39 -6.23 20.93
C VAL A 164 6.54 -7.65 20.38
N ILE A 165 5.69 -8.05 19.42
CA ILE A 165 5.73 -9.39 18.83
C ILE A 165 6.96 -9.57 17.92
N ASN A 166 7.29 -8.55 17.10
CA ASN A 166 8.35 -8.68 16.09
C ASN A 166 9.74 -8.26 16.57
N TYR A 167 9.84 -7.48 17.64
CA TYR A 167 11.08 -6.93 18.16
C TYR A 167 11.02 -6.90 19.70
N PRO A 168 11.24 -8.05 20.37
CA PRO A 168 11.21 -8.09 21.84
C PRO A 168 12.29 -7.23 22.51
N ASP A 169 13.40 -6.99 21.79
CA ASP A 169 14.50 -6.14 22.23
C ASP A 169 14.19 -4.65 22.00
N VAL A 170 14.44 -3.82 23.02
CA VAL A 170 14.13 -2.38 23.02
C VAL A 170 14.96 -1.62 21.99
N GLN A 171 16.23 -2.00 21.80
CA GLN A 171 17.10 -1.36 20.82
C GLN A 171 16.60 -1.64 19.40
N ALA A 172 16.20 -2.88 19.12
CA ALA A 172 15.61 -3.25 17.84
C ALA A 172 14.27 -2.52 17.59
N GLN A 173 13.43 -2.32 18.61
CA GLN A 173 12.21 -1.51 18.48
C GLN A 173 12.54 -0.06 18.08
N ARG A 174 13.51 0.55 18.77
CA ARG A 174 13.95 1.92 18.48
C ARG A 174 14.44 2.06 17.05
N GLU A 175 15.30 1.15 16.60
CA GLU A 175 15.78 1.15 15.21
C GLU A 175 14.65 1.07 14.18
N ARG A 176 13.60 0.30 14.47
CA ARG A 176 12.43 0.21 13.58
C ARG A 176 11.61 1.49 13.58
N ILE A 177 11.44 2.13 14.72
CA ILE A 177 10.76 3.43 14.81
C ILE A 177 11.53 4.48 14.02
N ASP A 178 12.85 4.59 14.26
CA ASP A 178 13.73 5.55 13.59
C ASP A 178 13.73 5.35 12.06
N ALA A 179 13.71 4.10 11.60
CA ALA A 179 13.64 3.77 10.17
C ALA A 179 12.37 4.29 9.47
N HIS A 180 11.27 4.47 10.20
CA HIS A 180 9.99 4.96 9.65
C HIS A 180 9.66 6.40 10.06
N ALA A 181 10.42 6.99 10.98
CA ALA A 181 10.20 8.33 11.51
C ALA A 181 10.18 9.39 10.41
N LYS A 182 11.08 9.31 9.42
CA LYS A 182 11.10 10.26 8.30
C LYS A 182 9.79 10.28 7.52
N ALA A 183 9.23 9.10 7.21
CA ALA A 183 7.98 9.00 6.47
C ALA A 183 6.80 9.55 7.30
N ALA A 184 6.75 9.22 8.60
CA ALA A 184 5.73 9.72 9.52
C ALA A 184 5.80 11.25 9.66
N LEU A 185 7.00 11.81 9.85
CA LEU A 185 7.21 13.25 9.97
C LEU A 185 6.81 13.98 8.69
N MET A 186 7.17 13.46 7.51
CA MET A 186 6.75 14.09 6.25
C MET A 186 5.22 14.10 6.10
N MET A 187 4.53 13.00 6.44
CA MET A 187 3.06 12.95 6.39
C MET A 187 2.42 13.93 7.39
N ALA A 188 2.94 14.00 8.61
CA ALA A 188 2.48 14.94 9.62
C ALA A 188 2.70 16.40 9.19
N SER A 189 3.86 16.72 8.62
CA SER A 189 4.15 18.05 8.08
C SER A 189 3.24 18.42 6.92
N VAL A 190 2.95 17.50 6.01
CA VAL A 190 2.00 17.74 4.90
C VAL A 190 0.59 17.99 5.42
N LEU A 191 0.15 17.25 6.44
CA LEU A 191 -1.14 17.49 7.09
C LEU A 191 -1.20 18.88 7.71
N LEU A 192 -0.19 19.26 8.50
CA LEU A 192 -0.11 20.59 9.13
C LEU A 192 -0.04 21.73 8.11
N ALA A 193 0.70 21.55 7.01
CA ALA A 193 0.84 22.55 5.96
C ALA A 193 -0.43 22.69 5.11
N ALA A 194 -1.26 21.65 5.05
CA ALA A 194 -2.49 21.65 4.28
C ALA A 194 -3.69 22.28 5.01
N GLY A 195 -3.53 22.66 6.29
CA GLY A 195 -4.60 23.19 7.14
C GLY A 195 -5.34 22.09 7.88
#